data_AF-A0A971L3R5-F1
#
_entry.id   AF-A0A971L3R5-F1
#
_cell.length_a   1.000
_cell.length_b   1.000
_cell.length_c   1.000
_cell.angle_alpha   90.00
_cell.angle_beta   90.00
_cell.angle_gamma   90.00
#
_symmetry.space_group_name_H-M   'P 1'
#
loop_
_entity.id
_entity.type
_entity.pdbx_description
1 polymer ?
#
loop_
_entity_poly.entity_id
_entity_poly.type
_entity_poly.pdbx_seq_one_letter_code
_entity_poly.pdbx_strand_id
1 'polypeptide(L)' 'MIKPQPYQLSCSECGWSKTFAPISDVLLPGQGFVSNCPKCGNSELEHKTAGPVKGLLVEIRA' A
#
# COMPACT_ATOMS: atom_id res chain seq x y z
N MET A 1 0.12 -20.33 -8.98
CA MET A 1 0.62 -19.23 -8.12
C MET A 1 -0.44 -18.14 -8.06
N ILE A 2 -0.98 -17.86 -6.88
CA ILE A 2 -1.97 -16.78 -6.68
C ILE A 2 -1.18 -15.54 -6.28
N LYS A 3 -1.15 -14.51 -7.14
CA LYS A 3 -0.53 -13.23 -6.77
C LYS A 3 -1.44 -12.52 -5.74
N PRO A 4 -0.88 -11.95 -4.67
CA PRO A 4 -1.68 -11.14 -3.75
C PRO A 4 -2.26 -9.93 -4.48
N GLN A 5 -3.46 -9.53 -4.08
CA GLN A 5 -4.10 -8.34 -4.62
C GLN A 5 -3.37 -7.08 -4.13
N PRO A 6 -3.16 -6.07 -4.99
CA PRO A 6 -2.67 -4.78 -4.55
C PRO A 6 -3.60 -4.15 -3.52
N TYR A 7 -3.03 -3.45 -2.56
CA TYR A 7 -3.75 -2.71 -1.54
C TYR A 7 -3.15 -1.33 -1.35
N GLN A 8 -3.91 -0.44 -0.71
CA GLN A 8 -3.51 0.92 -0.44
C GLN A 8 -3.54 1.17 1.07
N LEU A 9 -2.45 1.70 1.60
CA LEU A 9 -2.39 2.27 2.94
C LEU A 9 -2.74 3.75 2.85
N SER A 10 -3.61 4.24 3.73
CA SER A 10 -3.90 5.66 3.89
C SER A 10 -3.81 6.10 5.35
N CYS A 11 -3.28 7.30 5.58
CA CYS A 11 -3.24 7.93 6.90
C CYS A 11 -4.47 8.82 7.07
N SER A 12 -5.23 8.58 8.14
CA SER A 12 -6.41 9.37 8.52
C SER A 12 -6.05 10.81 8.92
N GLU A 13 -4.88 11.02 9.54
CA GLU A 13 -4.47 12.32 10.08
C GLU A 13 -4.01 13.32 9.01
N CYS A 14 -3.18 12.89 8.06
CA CYS A 14 -2.55 13.78 7.08
C CYS A 14 -2.94 13.53 5.63
N GLY A 15 -3.81 12.53 5.38
CA GLY A 15 -4.25 12.15 4.04
C GLY A 15 -3.17 11.48 3.18
N TRP A 16 -2.00 11.14 3.75
CA TRP A 16 -0.97 10.39 3.03
C TRP A 16 -1.53 9.06 2.55
N SER A 17 -1.19 8.66 1.33
CA SER A 17 -1.52 7.32 0.87
C SER A 17 -0.45 6.73 -0.03
N LYS A 18 -0.32 5.40 0.01
CA LYS A 18 0.62 4.64 -0.80
C LYS A 18 0.03 3.28 -1.16
N THR A 19 0.14 2.94 -2.43
CA THR A 19 -0.30 1.65 -2.96
C THR A 19 0.87 0.66 -2.93
N PHE A 20 0.60 -0.55 -2.46
CA PHE A 20 1.53 -1.67 -2.40
C PHE A 20 0.99 -2.78 -3.30
N ALA A 21 1.84 -3.28 -4.19
CA ALA A 21 1.57 -4.43 -5.05
C ALA A 21 2.61 -5.52 -4.73
N PRO A 22 2.40 -6.29 -3.65
CA PRO A 22 3.37 -7.29 -3.24
C PRO A 22 3.42 -8.45 -4.24
N ILE A 23 4.64 -8.89 -4.56
CA ILE A 23 4.90 -9.96 -5.52
C ILE A 23 4.64 -11.35 -4.86
N SER A 24 4.79 -11.42 -3.54
CA SER A 24 4.55 -12.58 -2.68
C SER A 24 3.79 -12.16 -1.43
N ASP A 25 3.14 -13.13 -0.80
CA ASP A 25 2.57 -13.12 0.55
C ASP A 25 3.55 -12.68 1.65
N VAL A 26 4.87 -12.76 1.40
CA VAL A 26 5.89 -12.20 2.29
C VAL A 26 6.00 -10.69 2.11
N LEU A 27 5.53 -9.94 3.11
CA LEU A 27 5.61 -8.47 3.15
C LEU A 27 6.85 -8.00 3.92
N LEU A 28 7.76 -7.31 3.23
CA LEU A 28 8.92 -6.69 3.86
C LEU A 28 8.59 -5.27 4.36
N PRO A 29 9.02 -4.87 5.57
CA PRO A 29 8.89 -3.49 6.04
C PRO A 29 9.52 -2.50 5.06
N GLY A 30 8.83 -1.39 4.77
CA GLY A 30 9.26 -0.36 3.83
C GLY A 30 8.99 -0.67 2.35
N GLN A 31 8.90 -1.95 1.98
CA GLN A 31 8.72 -2.39 0.59
C GLN A 31 7.30 -2.91 0.32
N GLY A 32 6.76 -3.74 1.22
CA GLY A 32 5.41 -4.28 1.17
C GLY A 32 4.45 -3.59 2.14
N PHE A 33 4.92 -3.04 3.26
CA PHE A 33 4.07 -2.31 4.20
C PHE A 33 4.87 -1.25 4.95
N VAL A 34 4.18 -0.31 5.60
CA VAL A 34 4.78 0.63 6.55
C VAL A 34 3.97 0.60 7.85
N SER A 35 4.65 0.66 9.00
CA SER A 35 4.02 0.67 10.32
C SER A 35 3.55 2.07 10.73
N ASN A 36 4.17 3.11 10.16
CA ASN A 36 3.91 4.49 10.50
C ASN A 36 3.82 5.32 9.23
N CYS A 37 3.03 6.39 9.29
CA CYS A 37 2.99 7.38 8.25
C CYS A 37 4.37 8.05 8.14
N PRO A 38 5.01 8.02 6.96
CA PRO A 38 6.30 8.69 6.77
C PRO A 38 6.20 10.22 6.79
N LYS A 39 4.98 10.77 6.75
CA LYS A 39 4.72 12.21 6.71
C LYS A 39 4.49 12.83 8.08
N CYS A 40 3.71 12.16 8.94
CA CYS A 40 3.33 12.68 10.26
C CYS A 40 3.69 11.75 11.43
N GLY A 41 4.22 10.55 11.16
CA GLY A 41 4.57 9.58 12.20
C GLY A 41 3.40 8.77 12.77
N ASN A 42 2.14 9.07 12.38
CA ASN A 42 0.98 8.35 12.88
C ASN A 42 1.08 6.84 12.60
N SER A 43 0.91 6.01 13.63
CA SER A 43 0.88 4.54 13.53
C SER A 43 -0.44 3.99 13.01
N GLU A 44 -1.51 4.78 13.08
CA GLU A 44 -2.84 4.35 12.67
C GLU A 44 -3.04 4.60 11.17
N LEU A 45 -2.79 3.55 10.38
CA LEU A 45 -2.96 3.55 8.94
C LEU A 45 -4.13 2.65 8.54
N GLU A 46 -5.03 3.17 7.72
CA GLU A 46 -6.14 2.40 7.16
C GLU A 46 -5.67 1.54 5.99
N HIS A 47 -6.09 0.28 5.98
CA HIS A 47 -5.86 -0.66 4.89
C HIS A 47 -7.10 -0.72 3.98
N LYS A 48 -6.94 -0.34 2.71
CA LYS A 48 -8.02 -0.39 1.72
C LYS A 48 -7.58 -1.24 0.55
N THR A 49 -8.35 -2.26 0.19
CA THR A 49 -8.10 -3.03 -1.04
C THR A 49 -8.12 -2.06 -2.22
N ALA A 50 -7.09 -2.08 -3.06
CA ALA A 50 -7.10 -1.26 -4.25
C ALA A 50 -8.14 -1.88 -5.18
N GLY A 51 -9.31 -1.25 -5.30
CA GLY A 51 -10.34 -1.70 -6.23
C GLY A 51 -9.77 -1.81 -7.66
N PRO A 52 -10.42 -2.57 -8.55
CA PRO A 52 -9.90 -2.92 -9.87
C PRO A 52 -9.45 -1.72 -10.73
N VAL A 53 -9.99 -0.53 -10.47
CA VAL A 53 -9.67 0.71 -11.19
C VAL A 53 -8.33 1.35 -10.76
N LYS A 54 -7.83 1.05 -9.55
CA LYS A 54 -6.53 1.57 -9.06
C LYS A 54 -5.34 0.63 -9.30
N GLY A 55 -5.59 -0.66 -9.53
CA GLY A 55 -4.55 -1.63 -9.89
C GLY A 55 -3.82 -1.28 -11.19
N LEU A 56 -4.49 -0.59 -12.11
CA LEU A 56 -3.93 -0.19 -13.41
C LEU A 56 -2.81 0.86 -13.30
N LEU A 57 -2.76 1.68 -12.24
CA LEU A 57 -1.77 2.75 -12.12
C LEU A 57 -0.44 2.29 -11.52
N VAL A 58 -0.40 1.10 -10.90
CA VAL A 58 0.85 0.54 -10.36
C VAL A 58 1.72 -0.07 -11.46
N GLU A 59 1.15 -0.39 -12.62
CA GLU A 59 1.85 -1.04 -13.74
C GLU A 59 2.58 -0.07 -14.69
N ILE A 60 2.85 1.17 -14.28
CA ILE A 60 3.68 2.10 -15.08
C ILE A 60 4.87 2.58 -14.25
N ARG A 61 5.86 1.69 -14.09
CA ARG A 61 7.28 2.06 -14.08
C ARG A 61 8.04 0.98 -14.85
N ALA A 62 8.35 1.31 -16.10
CA ALA A 62 9.27 0.60 -16.98
C ALA A 62 10.68 0.54 -16.39
#